data_AF-A0A095VE69-F1
#
_entry.id   AF-A0A095VE69-F1
#
_cell.length_a   1.000
_cell.length_b   1.000
_cell.length_c   1.000
_cell.angle_alpha   90.00
_cell.angle_beta   90.00
_cell.angle_gamma   90.00
#
_symmetry.space_group_name_H-M   'P 1'
#
loop_
_entity.id
_entity.type
_entity.pdbx_description
1 polymer ?
#
loop_
_entity_poly.entity_id
_entity_poly.type
_entity_poly.pdbx_seq_one_letter_code
_entity_poly.pdbx_strand_id
1 'polypeptide(L)'
;MQQYQPIRYRHLKDAIDTARDQLDAVMRELAIRHGFGTPAFKKAASALADMQIGHEPNFKDLLARKRGMDKIHAAWEGGGSVIFDMNTIAGRDALIPEAGGLVKSMIPAPDFYVHFGEEAGLRLQRRPEEFFDGMYVRAAKKDGLDQLRIVLVCNATGWQIKGRHSYGDAMTRAGRIAWGWAPFERPIPDSLRQYGMGGDLALLRDPRIMTAIDHIGGTIGRLCAAEQEIVFKSSATRH
;
A
#
# COMPACT_ATOMS: atom_id res chain seq x y z
N MET A 1 -6.16 -14.60 20.04
CA MET A 1 -5.37 -14.30 18.83
C MET A 1 -5.92 -12.99 18.26
N GLN A 2 -5.23 -11.86 18.46
CA GLN A 2 -5.68 -10.59 17.88
C GLN A 2 -5.51 -10.69 16.36
N GLN A 3 -6.61 -10.59 15.61
CA GLN A 3 -6.58 -10.49 14.16
C GLN A 3 -5.71 -9.28 13.80
N TYR A 4 -4.63 -9.52 13.06
CA TYR A 4 -3.85 -8.46 12.45
C TYR A 4 -4.78 -7.68 11.51
N GLN A 5 -5.22 -6.50 11.95
CA GLN A 5 -5.77 -5.51 11.02
C GLN A 5 -4.59 -4.85 10.30
N PRO A 6 -4.75 -4.27 9.10
CA PRO A 6 -3.73 -3.47 8.46
C PRO A 6 -3.65 -2.14 9.23
N ILE A 7 -3.14 -2.23 10.46
CA ILE A 7 -3.02 -1.18 11.45
C ILE A 7 -2.24 -0.01 10.84
N ARG A 8 -1.33 -0.30 9.89
CA ARG A 8 -0.58 0.69 9.12
C ARG A 8 -1.46 1.82 8.60
N TYR A 9 -2.54 1.55 7.87
CA TYR A 9 -3.29 2.64 7.23
C TYR A 9 -4.03 3.49 8.27
N ARG A 10 -4.59 2.88 9.32
CA ARG A 10 -5.19 3.61 10.44
C ARG A 10 -4.17 4.48 11.16
N HIS A 11 -3.03 3.90 11.56
CA HIS A 11 -1.94 4.65 12.21
C HIS A 11 -1.39 5.78 11.35
N LEU A 12 -1.28 5.55 10.05
CA LEU A 12 -0.82 6.55 9.11
C LEU A 12 -1.84 7.68 8.93
N LYS A 13 -3.13 7.35 8.88
CA LYS A 13 -4.21 8.34 8.87
C LYS A 13 -4.20 9.17 10.16
N ASP A 14 -4.13 8.52 11.32
CA ASP A 14 -4.04 9.18 12.62
C ASP A 14 -2.81 10.10 12.70
N ALA A 15 -1.66 9.65 12.16
CA ALA A 15 -0.45 10.45 12.11
C ALA A 15 -0.58 11.66 11.18
N ILE A 16 -1.21 11.51 10.01
CA ILE A 16 -1.50 12.62 9.09
C ILE A 16 -2.43 13.62 9.75
N ASP A 17 -3.52 13.15 10.37
CA ASP A 17 -4.52 14.01 11.00
C ASP A 17 -3.90 14.77 12.19
N THR A 18 -3.12 14.08 13.03
CA THR A 18 -2.37 14.72 14.13
C THR A 18 -1.38 15.76 13.63
N ALA A 19 -0.58 15.44 12.61
CA ALA A 19 0.40 16.37 12.05
C ALA A 19 -0.25 17.57 11.35
N ARG A 20 -1.43 17.36 10.73
CA ARG A 20 -2.25 18.42 10.15
C ARG A 20 -2.78 19.36 11.22
N ASP A 21 -3.33 18.83 12.32
CA ASP A 21 -3.86 19.64 13.41
C ASP A 21 -2.75 20.50 14.04
N GLN A 22 -1.55 19.94 14.21
CA GLN A 22 -0.36 20.68 14.65
C GLN A 22 0.01 21.79 13.67
N LEU A 23 0.02 21.52 12.37
CA LEU A 23 0.29 22.52 11.33
C LEU A 23 -0.75 23.65 11.35
N ASP A 24 -2.03 23.30 11.45
CA ASP A 24 -3.14 24.26 11.49
C ASP A 24 -3.10 25.13 12.76
N ALA A 25 -2.59 24.59 13.89
CA ALA A 25 -2.35 25.38 15.10
C ALA A 25 -1.23 26.41 14.89
N VAL A 26 -0.08 26.00 14.36
CA VAL A 26 1.05 26.92 14.08
C VAL A 26 0.65 27.99 13.06
N MET A 27 -0.09 27.63 12.01
CA MET A 27 -0.59 28.58 11.03
C MET A 27 -1.53 29.64 11.64
N ARG A 28 -2.37 29.25 12.61
CA ARG A 28 -3.22 30.18 13.36
C ARG A 28 -2.38 31.13 14.22
N GLU A 29 -1.36 30.64 14.90
CA GLU A 29 -0.44 31.49 15.68
C GLU A 29 0.30 32.50 14.79
N LEU A 30 0.78 32.08 13.62
CA LEU A 30 1.40 32.98 12.64
C LEU A 30 0.44 34.07 12.15
N ALA A 31 -0.82 33.70 11.90
CA ALA A 31 -1.85 34.64 11.49
C ALA A 31 -2.16 35.68 12.59
N ILE A 32 -2.20 35.26 13.86
CA ILE A 32 -2.37 36.16 15.01
C ILE A 32 -1.17 37.11 15.15
N ARG A 33 0.06 36.59 15.02
CA ARG A 33 1.29 37.38 15.21
C ARG A 33 1.54 38.40 14.10
N HIS A 34 1.28 38.04 12.84
CA HIS A 34 1.68 38.85 11.69
C HIS A 34 0.50 39.48 10.93
N GLY A 35 -0.74 39.17 11.30
CA GLY A 35 -1.93 39.48 10.52
C GLY A 35 -2.08 38.57 9.31
N PHE A 36 -3.25 37.93 9.17
CA PHE A 36 -3.51 37.04 8.04
C PHE A 36 -3.37 37.76 6.70
N GLY A 37 -2.70 37.14 5.74
CA GLY A 37 -2.54 37.66 4.38
C GLY A 37 -1.45 38.73 4.18
N THR A 38 -0.81 39.21 5.26
CA THR A 38 0.29 40.19 5.15
C THR A 38 1.53 39.57 4.50
N PRO A 39 2.46 40.38 3.95
CA PRO A 39 3.73 39.87 3.43
C PRO A 39 4.55 39.11 4.47
N ALA A 40 4.52 39.56 5.74
CA ALA A 40 5.19 38.88 6.84
C ALA A 40 4.58 37.50 7.13
N PHE A 41 3.25 37.39 7.15
CA PHE A 41 2.55 36.12 7.26
C PHE A 41 2.88 35.19 6.09
N LYS A 42 2.81 35.68 4.84
CA LYS A 42 3.13 34.87 3.65
C LYS A 42 4.56 34.32 3.70
N LYS A 43 5.53 35.14 4.10
CA LYS A 43 6.93 34.72 4.27
C LYS A 43 7.07 33.63 5.34
N ALA A 44 6.45 33.82 6.50
CA ALA A 44 6.49 32.84 7.59
C ALA A 44 5.77 31.53 7.23
N ALA A 45 4.61 31.61 6.59
CA ALA A 45 3.86 30.46 6.10
C ALA A 45 4.62 29.67 5.03
N SER A 46 5.32 30.36 4.12
CA SER A 46 6.19 29.71 3.13
C SER A 46 7.33 28.95 3.81
N ALA A 47 8.02 29.59 4.77
CA ALA A 47 9.09 28.94 5.51
C ALA A 47 8.60 27.72 6.31
N LEU A 48 7.40 27.80 6.90
CA LEU A 48 6.77 26.66 7.57
C LEU A 48 6.44 25.53 6.57
N ALA A 49 5.91 25.86 5.39
CA ALA A 49 5.64 24.88 4.35
C ALA A 49 6.93 24.17 3.91
N ASP A 50 8.03 24.90 3.72
CA ASP A 50 9.35 24.36 3.35
C ASP A 50 9.92 23.43 4.46
N MET A 51 9.66 23.74 5.73
CA MET A 51 10.05 22.86 6.86
C MET A 51 9.19 21.59 6.93
N GLN A 52 7.92 21.66 6.55
CA GLN A 52 6.97 20.55 6.68
C GLN A 52 7.00 19.62 5.48
N ILE A 53 7.16 20.16 4.27
CA ILE A 53 7.13 19.44 3.01
C ILE A 53 8.53 19.65 2.43
N GLY A 54 9.45 18.74 2.74
CA GLY A 54 10.81 18.79 2.20
C GLY A 54 10.80 18.99 0.67
N HIS A 55 11.90 19.50 0.10
CA HIS A 55 11.96 19.94 -1.30
C HIS A 55 11.60 18.86 -2.34
N GLU A 56 11.61 17.59 -1.97
CA GLU A 56 11.02 16.50 -2.76
C GLU A 56 10.26 15.54 -1.85
N PRO A 57 9.07 15.05 -2.25
CA PRO A 57 8.38 15.19 -3.55
C PRO A 57 7.35 16.33 -3.62
N ASN A 58 6.93 16.69 -4.85
CA ASN A 58 5.88 17.69 -5.11
C ASN A 58 4.60 17.39 -4.30
N PHE A 59 4.13 18.38 -3.53
CA PHE A 59 2.97 18.25 -2.66
C PHE A 59 1.69 17.83 -3.40
N LYS A 60 1.48 18.31 -4.63
CA LYS A 60 0.34 17.92 -5.46
C LYS A 60 0.35 16.43 -5.77
N ASP A 61 1.52 15.87 -6.04
CA ASP A 61 1.68 14.45 -6.34
C ASP A 61 1.52 13.59 -5.07
N LEU A 62 1.98 14.08 -3.91
CA LEU A 62 1.70 13.45 -2.62
C LEU A 62 0.21 13.38 -2.33
N LEU A 63 -0.51 14.48 -2.53
CA LEU A 63 -1.95 14.53 -2.31
C LEU A 63 -2.70 13.61 -3.28
N ALA A 64 -2.29 13.56 -4.54
CA ALA A 64 -2.88 12.64 -5.52
C ALA A 64 -2.66 11.18 -5.13
N ARG A 65 -1.45 10.80 -4.70
CA ARG A 65 -1.14 9.45 -4.24
C ARG A 65 -1.91 9.07 -2.97
N LYS A 66 -1.97 9.98 -1.99
CA LYS A 66 -2.76 9.77 -0.77
C LYS A 66 -4.23 9.56 -1.08
N ARG A 67 -4.84 10.41 -1.94
CA ARG A 67 -6.23 10.21 -2.40
C ARG A 67 -6.43 8.88 -3.12
N GLY A 68 -5.43 8.45 -3.90
CA GLY A 68 -5.42 7.12 -4.51
C GLY A 68 -5.47 6.01 -3.47
N MET A 69 -4.61 6.11 -2.45
CA MET A 69 -4.55 5.19 -1.32
C MET A 69 -5.85 5.16 -0.52
N ASP A 70 -6.46 6.31 -0.24
CA ASP A 70 -7.76 6.41 0.45
C ASP A 70 -8.86 5.66 -0.31
N LYS A 71 -8.90 5.80 -1.65
CA LYS A 71 -9.88 5.08 -2.49
C LYS A 71 -9.66 3.57 -2.47
N ILE A 72 -8.40 3.14 -2.47
CA ILE A 72 -8.03 1.71 -2.41
C ILE A 72 -8.45 1.13 -1.06
N HIS A 73 -8.13 1.83 0.04
CA HIS A 73 -8.50 1.40 1.38
C HIS A 73 -10.02 1.33 1.55
N ALA A 74 -10.75 2.36 1.11
CA ALA A 74 -12.21 2.36 1.16
C ALA A 74 -12.84 1.24 0.33
N ALA A 75 -12.26 0.88 -0.82
CA ALA A 75 -12.72 -0.26 -1.62
C ALA A 75 -12.50 -1.59 -0.89
N TRP A 76 -11.34 -1.75 -0.25
CA TRP A 76 -11.03 -2.91 0.59
C TRP A 76 -11.95 -3.03 1.82
N GLU A 77 -12.20 -1.93 2.53
CA GLU A 77 -13.16 -1.90 3.64
C GLU A 77 -14.57 -2.25 3.17
N GLY A 78 -15.02 -1.67 2.05
CA GLY A 78 -16.32 -1.99 1.44
C GLY A 78 -16.42 -3.43 0.93
N GLY A 79 -15.29 -4.07 0.62
CA GLY A 79 -15.17 -5.47 0.22
C GLY A 79 -15.16 -6.47 1.38
N GLY A 80 -15.35 -6.01 2.63
CA GLY A 80 -15.39 -6.86 3.82
C GLY A 80 -14.08 -6.96 4.58
N SER A 81 -13.08 -6.12 4.26
CA SER A 81 -11.81 -6.04 4.98
C SER A 81 -11.05 -7.37 5.06
N VAL A 82 -11.08 -8.15 3.98
CA VAL A 82 -10.44 -9.47 3.92
C VAL A 82 -8.92 -9.33 3.94
N ILE A 83 -8.26 -10.08 4.84
CA ILE A 83 -6.81 -10.04 5.03
C ILE A 83 -6.25 -11.46 4.98
N PHE A 84 -5.20 -11.64 4.21
CA PHE A 84 -4.39 -12.84 4.18
C PHE A 84 -3.00 -12.52 4.71
N ASP A 85 -2.64 -13.11 5.84
CA ASP A 85 -1.32 -12.94 6.44
C ASP A 85 -0.38 -14.04 5.97
N MET A 86 0.67 -13.67 5.23
CA MET A 86 1.60 -14.63 4.67
C MET A 86 2.37 -15.43 5.71
N ASN A 87 2.56 -14.89 6.91
CA ASN A 87 3.22 -15.61 7.99
C ASN A 87 2.35 -16.73 8.56
N THR A 88 1.03 -16.66 8.36
CA THR A 88 0.10 -17.74 8.73
C THR A 88 -0.03 -18.81 7.67
N ILE A 89 0.35 -18.49 6.43
CA ILE A 89 0.28 -19.39 5.27
C ILE A 89 1.64 -20.09 5.05
N ALA A 90 2.75 -19.44 5.43
CA ALA A 90 4.10 -20.00 5.37
C ALA A 90 4.19 -21.30 6.20
N GLY A 91 4.46 -22.42 5.52
CA GLY A 91 4.53 -23.75 6.13
C GLY A 91 3.47 -24.75 5.63
N ARG A 92 2.50 -24.31 4.82
CA ARG A 92 1.67 -25.24 4.04
C ARG A 92 2.34 -25.48 2.69
N ASP A 93 2.65 -26.74 2.39
CA ASP A 93 3.08 -27.19 1.06
C ASP A 93 1.91 -27.07 0.07
N ALA A 94 1.51 -25.83 -0.24
CA ALA A 94 0.53 -25.56 -1.27
C ALA A 94 1.25 -25.70 -2.62
N LEU A 95 0.81 -26.67 -3.42
CA LEU A 95 1.17 -26.76 -4.84
C LEU A 95 0.89 -25.39 -5.48
N ILE A 96 1.95 -24.68 -5.83
CA ILE A 96 1.85 -23.43 -6.58
C ILE A 96 1.41 -23.84 -7.98
N PRO A 97 0.25 -23.39 -8.49
CA PRO A 97 -0.13 -23.66 -9.87
C PRO A 97 1.00 -23.16 -10.77
N GLU A 98 1.67 -24.09 -11.45
CA GLU A 98 2.79 -23.77 -12.33
C GLU A 98 2.30 -22.83 -13.43
N ALA A 99 2.87 -21.62 -13.49
CA ALA A 99 2.99 -20.69 -14.62
C ALA A 99 1.74 -20.35 -15.48
N GLY A 100 0.60 -20.98 -15.27
CA GLY A 100 -0.66 -20.71 -15.91
C GLY A 100 -1.31 -19.50 -15.25
N GLY A 101 -1.82 -18.58 -16.06
CA GLY A 101 -2.58 -17.44 -15.57
C GLY A 101 -3.64 -17.83 -14.54
N LEU A 102 -3.93 -16.93 -13.59
CA LEU A 102 -5.00 -17.12 -12.63
C LEU A 102 -6.35 -17.03 -13.35
N VAL A 103 -7.31 -17.89 -13.06
CA VAL A 103 -8.70 -17.64 -13.49
C VAL A 103 -9.44 -16.85 -12.42
N LYS A 104 -10.37 -15.97 -12.81
CA LYS A 104 -11.10 -15.09 -11.89
C LYS A 104 -11.81 -15.85 -10.76
N SER A 105 -12.31 -17.06 -11.03
CA SER A 105 -12.97 -17.92 -10.04
C SER A 105 -12.03 -18.46 -8.95
N MET A 106 -10.72 -18.36 -9.13
CA MET A 106 -9.73 -18.73 -8.11
C MET A 106 -9.47 -17.62 -7.09
N ILE A 107 -9.93 -16.40 -7.37
CA ILE A 107 -9.69 -15.26 -6.49
C ILE A 107 -10.62 -15.36 -5.28
N PRO A 108 -10.08 -15.36 -4.05
CA PRO A 108 -10.87 -15.65 -2.86
C PRO A 108 -11.85 -14.54 -2.49
N ALA A 109 -11.53 -13.30 -2.84
CA ALA A 109 -12.39 -12.14 -2.63
C ALA A 109 -12.15 -11.08 -3.72
N PRO A 110 -13.16 -10.28 -4.09
CA PRO A 110 -13.00 -9.25 -5.12
C PRO A 110 -12.02 -8.14 -4.72
N ASP A 111 -11.93 -7.84 -3.42
CA ASP A 111 -11.04 -6.85 -2.82
C ASP A 111 -10.43 -7.46 -1.54
N PHE A 112 -9.10 -7.60 -1.49
CA PHE A 112 -8.41 -8.15 -0.31
C PHE A 112 -7.03 -7.53 -0.12
N TYR A 113 -6.50 -7.67 1.09
CA TYR A 113 -5.16 -7.26 1.44
C TYR A 113 -4.31 -8.49 1.76
N VAL A 114 -3.10 -8.56 1.22
CA VAL A 114 -2.10 -9.56 1.58
C VAL A 114 -1.03 -8.87 2.42
N HIS A 115 -0.89 -9.31 3.66
CA HIS A 115 0.11 -8.82 4.59
C HIS A 115 1.40 -9.64 4.45
N PHE A 116 2.53 -8.95 4.27
CA PHE A 116 3.87 -9.54 4.28
C PHE A 116 4.59 -9.26 5.60
N GLY A 117 4.49 -8.04 6.09
CA GLY A 117 5.21 -7.56 7.27
C GLY A 117 6.70 -7.33 7.02
N GLU A 118 7.37 -6.88 8.08
CA GLU A 118 8.82 -6.59 8.05
C GLU A 118 9.64 -7.89 7.98
N GLU A 119 9.11 -8.94 8.60
CA GLU A 119 9.63 -10.30 8.69
C GLU A 119 9.76 -11.01 7.34
N ALA A 120 9.01 -10.58 6.31
CA ALA A 120 9.15 -11.11 4.95
C ALA A 120 10.51 -10.75 4.31
N GLY A 121 11.30 -9.85 4.92
CA GLY A 121 12.63 -9.50 4.44
C GLY A 121 12.65 -8.71 3.13
N LEU A 122 11.49 -8.18 2.69
CA LEU A 122 11.32 -7.39 1.47
C LEU A 122 11.72 -5.92 1.68
N ARG A 123 12.92 -5.68 2.22
CA ARG A 123 13.47 -4.33 2.44
C ARG A 123 13.90 -3.68 1.13
N LEU A 124 13.76 -2.36 1.05
CA LEU A 124 14.28 -1.58 -0.07
C LEU A 124 15.82 -1.53 0.00
N GLN A 125 16.48 -1.53 -1.16
CA GLN A 125 17.94 -1.52 -1.20
C GLN A 125 18.50 -0.12 -0.91
N ARG A 126 17.84 0.92 -1.42
CA ARG A 126 18.28 2.31 -1.26
C ARG A 126 17.88 2.90 0.09
N ARG A 127 16.93 2.27 0.78
CA ARG A 127 16.36 2.70 2.07
C ARG A 127 16.07 1.49 2.95
N PRO A 128 17.10 0.93 3.61
CA PRO A 128 16.97 -0.32 4.37
C PRO A 128 15.96 -0.26 5.53
N GLU A 129 15.63 0.93 6.01
CA GLU A 129 14.59 1.19 7.00
C GLU A 129 13.17 1.07 6.45
N GLU A 130 13.01 1.04 5.11
CA GLU A 130 11.75 0.85 4.41
C GLU A 130 11.62 -0.58 3.87
N PHE A 131 10.39 -1.11 3.85
CA PHE A 131 10.08 -2.44 3.36
C PHE A 131 8.70 -2.52 2.72
N PHE A 132 8.49 -3.50 1.84
CA PHE A 132 7.17 -3.85 1.32
C PHE A 132 6.37 -4.54 2.42
N ASP A 133 5.37 -3.85 2.94
CA ASP A 133 4.55 -4.26 4.08
C ASP A 133 3.41 -5.19 3.65
N GLY A 134 2.91 -4.99 2.45
CA GLY A 134 1.87 -5.83 1.86
C GLY A 134 1.38 -5.29 0.53
N MET A 135 0.23 -5.81 0.10
CA MET A 135 -0.43 -5.37 -1.11
C MET A 135 -1.95 -5.41 -1.01
N TYR A 136 -2.60 -4.42 -1.60
CA TYR A 136 -4.02 -4.48 -1.92
C TYR A 136 -4.18 -5.12 -3.30
N VAL A 137 -5.11 -6.05 -3.40
CA VAL A 137 -5.44 -6.74 -4.64
C VAL A 137 -6.93 -6.56 -4.89
N ARG A 138 -7.25 -6.17 -6.13
CA ARG A 138 -8.63 -6.00 -6.57
C ARG A 138 -8.85 -6.64 -7.92
N ALA A 139 -9.86 -7.50 -8.03
CA ALA A 139 -10.37 -7.95 -9.31
C ALA A 139 -11.26 -6.85 -9.92
N ALA A 140 -10.87 -6.29 -11.07
CA ALA A 140 -11.61 -5.22 -11.74
C ALA A 140 -11.46 -5.29 -13.25
N LYS A 141 -12.39 -4.66 -13.98
CA LYS A 141 -12.27 -4.50 -15.43
C LYS A 141 -11.41 -3.29 -15.77
N LYS A 142 -10.50 -3.47 -16.72
CA LYS A 142 -9.75 -2.39 -17.37
C LYS A 142 -9.68 -2.68 -18.87
N ASP A 143 -10.01 -1.68 -19.68
CA ASP A 143 -10.04 -1.79 -21.15
C ASP A 143 -10.89 -2.97 -21.64
N GLY A 144 -12.00 -3.25 -20.95
CA GLY A 144 -12.93 -4.35 -21.26
C GLY A 144 -12.51 -5.73 -20.75
N LEU A 145 -11.28 -5.90 -20.27
CA LEU A 145 -10.73 -7.16 -19.79
C LEU A 145 -10.80 -7.26 -18.26
N ASP A 146 -11.09 -8.45 -17.74
CA ASP A 146 -10.97 -8.75 -16.32
C ASP A 146 -9.47 -8.82 -15.95
N GLN A 147 -9.06 -8.06 -14.94
CA GLN A 147 -7.66 -7.94 -14.52
C GLN A 147 -7.57 -7.82 -12.99
N LEU A 148 -6.39 -8.09 -12.46
CA LEU A 148 -6.00 -7.74 -11.10
C LEU A 148 -5.35 -6.37 -11.09
N ARG A 149 -5.91 -5.46 -10.29
CA ARG A 149 -5.21 -4.26 -9.87
C ARG A 149 -4.44 -4.59 -8.60
N ILE A 150 -3.13 -4.42 -8.64
CA ILE A 150 -2.24 -4.70 -7.51
C ILE A 150 -1.64 -3.38 -7.06
N VAL A 151 -1.68 -3.12 -5.75
CA VAL A 151 -1.08 -1.93 -5.13
C VAL A 151 -0.18 -2.39 -3.99
N LEU A 152 1.12 -2.33 -4.23
CA LEU A 152 2.14 -2.52 -3.20
C LEU A 152 2.20 -1.30 -2.29
N VAL A 153 2.25 -1.56 -0.99
CA VAL A 153 2.44 -0.52 0.03
C VAL A 153 3.78 -0.74 0.73
N CYS A 154 4.52 0.35 0.92
CA CYS A 154 5.75 0.34 1.70
C CYS A 154 5.55 0.96 3.07
N ASN A 155 6.19 0.40 4.08
CA ASN A 155 6.21 0.90 5.43
C ASN A 155 7.65 1.14 5.88
N ALA A 156 7.82 1.77 7.04
CA ALA A 156 9.13 2.02 7.62
C ALA A 156 9.18 1.49 9.05
N THR A 157 10.34 0.97 9.45
CA THR A 157 10.56 0.47 10.80
C THR A 157 10.28 1.57 11.84
N GLY A 158 9.45 1.26 12.83
CA GLY A 158 9.14 2.18 13.93
C GLY A 158 8.19 3.33 13.57
N TRP A 159 7.58 3.34 12.38
CA TRP A 159 6.68 4.42 11.94
C TRP A 159 5.44 4.62 12.84
N GLN A 160 5.02 3.57 13.54
CA GLN A 160 3.91 3.60 14.49
C GLN A 160 4.18 4.42 15.77
N ILE A 161 5.41 4.87 15.99
CA ILE A 161 5.79 5.63 17.20
C ILE A 161 5.26 7.06 17.09
N LYS A 162 4.22 7.39 17.87
CA LYS A 162 3.52 8.67 17.85
C LYS A 162 4.45 9.87 18.17
N GLY A 163 4.18 11.01 17.52
CA GLY A 163 4.67 12.33 17.95
C GLY A 163 5.98 12.84 17.32
N ARG A 164 6.49 12.21 16.25
CA ARG A 164 7.78 12.57 15.63
C ARG A 164 7.74 12.88 14.14
N HIS A 165 6.56 13.12 13.56
CA HIS A 165 6.42 13.21 12.11
C HIS A 165 5.86 14.56 11.69
N SER A 166 6.54 15.23 10.76
CA SER A 166 5.98 16.39 10.08
C SER A 166 4.79 15.95 9.21
N TYR A 167 3.96 16.92 8.80
CA TYR A 167 2.84 16.62 7.90
C TYR A 167 3.33 16.07 6.56
N GLY A 168 4.42 16.61 6.00
CA GLY A 168 5.00 16.10 4.76
C GLY A 168 5.62 14.72 4.92
N ASP A 169 6.22 14.38 6.05
CA ASP A 169 6.69 13.02 6.32
C ASP A 169 5.52 12.02 6.30
N ALA A 170 4.44 12.35 7.02
CA ALA A 170 3.28 11.48 7.09
C ALA A 170 2.62 11.29 5.72
N MET A 171 2.46 12.37 4.94
CA MET A 171 1.97 12.31 3.57
C MET A 171 2.89 11.51 2.65
N THR A 172 4.21 11.67 2.80
CA THR A 172 5.22 10.96 2.02
C THR A 172 5.18 9.45 2.28
N ARG A 173 5.03 9.04 3.54
CA ARG A 173 4.84 7.62 3.89
C ARG A 173 3.53 7.06 3.36
N ALA A 174 2.45 7.83 3.44
CA ALA A 174 1.17 7.41 2.89
C ALA A 174 1.15 7.25 1.38
N GLY A 175 1.89 8.10 0.69
CA GLY A 175 2.06 8.05 -0.76
C GLY A 175 3.12 7.06 -1.24
N ARG A 176 3.81 6.32 -0.36
CA ARG A 176 4.85 5.35 -0.73
C ARG A 176 4.24 4.04 -1.21
N ILE A 177 3.68 4.09 -2.42
CA ILE A 177 2.98 2.98 -3.06
C ILE A 177 3.48 2.79 -4.49
N ALA A 178 3.41 1.55 -4.98
CA ALA A 178 3.55 1.21 -6.39
C ALA A 178 2.32 0.40 -6.80
N TRP A 179 1.85 0.55 -8.04
CA TRP A 179 0.66 -0.13 -8.52
C TRP A 179 0.78 -0.53 -9.98
N GLY A 180 0.07 -1.59 -10.35
CA GLY A 180 0.02 -2.08 -11.71
C GLY A 180 -1.23 -2.91 -11.96
N TRP A 181 -1.33 -3.39 -13.20
CA TRP A 181 -2.44 -4.21 -13.68
C TRP A 181 -1.88 -5.50 -14.26
N ALA A 182 -2.52 -6.61 -13.91
CA ALA A 182 -2.17 -7.93 -14.42
C ALA A 182 -3.44 -8.64 -14.94
N PRO A 183 -3.54 -8.94 -16.23
CA PRO A 183 -4.58 -9.80 -16.76
C PRO A 183 -4.56 -11.17 -16.08
N PHE A 184 -5.75 -11.77 -15.94
CA PHE A 184 -5.90 -13.09 -15.36
C PHE A 184 -5.13 -14.16 -16.16
N GLU A 185 -5.17 -14.06 -17.48
CA GLU A 185 -4.63 -15.04 -18.42
C GLU A 185 -3.10 -15.03 -18.54
N ARG A 186 -2.40 -14.17 -17.79
CA ARG A 186 -0.95 -14.01 -17.85
C ARG A 186 -0.32 -14.09 -16.47
N PRO A 187 0.95 -14.52 -16.37
CA PRO A 187 1.70 -14.39 -15.13
C PRO A 187 1.71 -12.94 -14.65
N ILE A 188 1.40 -12.74 -13.37
CA ILE A 188 1.41 -11.41 -12.73
C ILE A 188 2.78 -10.73 -12.89
N PRO A 189 3.92 -11.40 -12.62
CA PRO A 189 5.23 -10.76 -12.75
C PRO A 189 5.50 -10.22 -14.15
N ASP A 190 5.17 -11.00 -15.18
CA ASP A 190 5.41 -10.63 -16.57
C ASP A 190 4.52 -9.46 -17.00
N SER A 191 3.27 -9.45 -16.55
CA SER A 191 2.33 -8.37 -16.82
C SER A 191 2.78 -7.05 -16.20
N LEU A 192 3.24 -7.07 -14.94
CA LEU A 192 3.75 -5.87 -14.25
C LEU A 192 5.02 -5.32 -14.89
N ARG A 193 5.88 -6.19 -15.44
CA ARG A 193 7.08 -5.80 -16.19
C ARG A 193 6.73 -5.22 -17.56
N GLN A 194 5.83 -5.87 -18.29
CA GLN A 194 5.48 -5.51 -19.66
C GLN A 194 4.66 -4.22 -19.72
N TYR A 195 3.63 -4.09 -18.89
CA TYR A 195 2.75 -2.91 -18.88
C TYR A 195 3.30 -1.77 -18.02
N GLY A 196 4.33 -2.05 -17.23
CA GLY A 196 4.91 -1.12 -16.29
C GLY A 196 4.05 -0.91 -15.04
N MET A 197 4.62 -0.16 -14.11
CA MET A 197 3.99 0.21 -12.85
C MET A 197 3.94 1.73 -12.70
N GLY A 198 2.87 2.22 -12.06
CA GLY A 198 2.76 3.61 -11.62
C GLY A 198 2.98 3.73 -10.12
N GLY A 199 3.20 4.95 -9.61
CA GLY A 199 3.32 5.21 -8.18
C GLY A 199 4.53 6.07 -7.83
N ASP A 200 5.12 5.79 -6.68
CA ASP A 200 6.28 6.52 -6.17
C ASP A 200 7.55 6.18 -6.97
N LEU A 201 8.15 7.20 -7.62
CA LEU A 201 9.37 7.01 -8.41
C LEU A 201 10.56 6.51 -7.58
N ALA A 202 10.67 6.88 -6.31
CA ALA A 202 11.76 6.39 -5.46
C ALA A 202 11.64 4.88 -5.25
N LEU A 203 10.39 4.39 -5.12
CA LEU A 203 10.09 2.97 -5.00
C LEU A 203 10.29 2.22 -6.32
N LEU A 204 9.78 2.78 -7.43
CA LEU A 204 9.90 2.17 -8.76
C LEU A 204 11.35 2.11 -9.28
N ARG A 205 12.21 3.01 -8.81
CA ARG A 205 13.65 3.01 -9.13
C ARG A 205 14.48 2.14 -8.19
N ASP A 206 13.90 1.60 -7.11
CA ASP A 206 14.61 0.71 -6.21
C ASP A 206 14.74 -0.68 -6.85
N PRO A 207 15.95 -1.27 -6.94
CA PRO A 207 16.13 -2.59 -7.55
C PRO A 207 15.28 -3.70 -6.90
N ARG A 208 14.92 -3.56 -5.63
CA ARG A 208 14.10 -4.53 -4.88
C ARG A 208 12.66 -4.59 -5.33
N ILE A 209 12.17 -3.63 -6.12
CA ILE A 209 10.82 -3.71 -6.70
C ILE A 209 10.65 -4.98 -7.54
N MET A 210 11.70 -5.41 -8.24
CA MET A 210 11.66 -6.61 -9.07
C MET A 210 11.54 -7.88 -8.22
N THR A 211 12.28 -7.94 -7.11
CA THR A 211 12.15 -9.02 -6.12
C THR A 211 10.75 -9.06 -5.53
N ALA A 212 10.15 -7.90 -5.22
CA ALA A 212 8.77 -7.83 -4.74
C ALA A 212 7.78 -8.33 -5.79
N ILE A 213 7.94 -7.96 -7.06
CA ILE A 213 7.10 -8.42 -8.18
C ILE A 213 7.12 -9.95 -8.29
N ASP A 214 8.28 -10.58 -8.22
CA ASP A 214 8.40 -12.04 -8.24
C ASP A 214 7.71 -12.68 -7.03
N HIS A 215 7.89 -12.08 -5.85
CA HIS A 215 7.27 -12.55 -4.62
C HIS A 215 5.73 -12.48 -4.66
N ILE A 216 5.16 -11.45 -5.29
CA ILE A 216 3.70 -11.26 -5.45
C ILE A 216 3.08 -12.40 -6.25
N GLY A 217 3.69 -12.77 -7.38
CA GLY A 217 3.17 -13.82 -8.26
C GLY A 217 3.00 -15.15 -7.53
N GLY A 218 4.07 -15.60 -6.87
CA GLY A 218 4.03 -16.83 -6.07
C GLY A 218 3.08 -16.74 -4.88
N THR A 219 2.96 -15.56 -4.28
CA THR A 219 2.07 -15.33 -3.13
C THR A 219 0.59 -15.41 -3.51
N ILE A 220 0.16 -14.70 -4.56
CA ILE A 220 -1.24 -14.75 -5.00
C ILE A 220 -1.58 -16.16 -5.50
N GLY A 221 -0.67 -16.82 -6.22
CA GLY A 221 -0.84 -18.21 -6.64
C GLY A 221 -1.08 -19.18 -5.47
N ARG A 222 -0.23 -19.12 -4.44
CA ARG A 222 -0.39 -19.92 -3.21
C ARG A 222 -1.72 -19.65 -2.49
N LEU A 223 -2.09 -18.37 -2.39
CA LEU A 223 -3.33 -17.98 -1.75
C LEU A 223 -4.54 -18.58 -2.47
N CYS A 224 -4.56 -18.48 -3.80
CA CYS A 224 -5.63 -19.03 -4.62
C CYS A 224 -5.71 -20.57 -4.49
N ALA A 225 -4.56 -21.26 -4.47
CA ALA A 225 -4.51 -22.70 -4.29
C ALA A 225 -5.01 -23.15 -2.90
N ALA A 226 -4.59 -22.46 -1.83
CA ALA A 226 -4.98 -22.77 -0.46
C ALA A 226 -6.50 -22.65 -0.25
N GLU A 227 -7.12 -21.62 -0.84
CA GLU A 227 -8.56 -21.38 -0.75
C GLU A 227 -9.36 -22.45 -1.50
N GLN A 228 -8.90 -22.90 -2.67
CA GLN A 228 -9.50 -24.02 -3.38
C GLN A 228 -9.47 -25.31 -2.56
N GLU A 229 -8.36 -25.60 -1.87
CA GLU A 229 -8.23 -26.79 -1.03
C GLU A 229 -9.22 -26.77 0.14
N ILE A 230 -9.41 -25.61 0.78
CA ILE A 230 -10.38 -25.43 1.86
C ILE A 230 -11.81 -25.67 1.35
N VAL A 231 -12.16 -25.06 0.21
CA VAL A 231 -13.48 -25.25 -0.41
C VAL A 231 -13.71 -26.72 -0.74
N PHE A 232 -12.73 -27.40 -1.34
CA PHE A 232 -12.83 -28.82 -1.70
C PHE A 232 -12.94 -29.75 -0.48
N LYS A 233 -12.17 -29.50 0.59
CA LYS A 233 -12.26 -30.29 1.82
C LYS A 233 -13.60 -30.11 2.53
N SER A 234 -14.16 -28.90 2.50
CA SER A 234 -15.45 -28.60 3.14
C SER A 234 -16.67 -29.15 2.39
N SER A 235 -16.56 -29.36 1.07
CA SER A 235 -17.60 -30.02 0.29
C SER A 235 -17.59 -31.55 0.48
N ALA A 236 -16.41 -32.15 0.65
CA ALA A 236 -16.28 -33.59 0.90
C ALA A 236 -16.84 -34.04 2.28
N THR A 237 -16.92 -33.14 3.26
CA THR A 237 -17.47 -33.43 4.60
C THR A 237 -18.99 -33.35 4.67
N ARG A 238 -19.68 -33.02 3.57
CA ARG A 238 -21.16 -32.90 3.50
C ARG A 238 -21.86 -34.11 2.85
N HIS A 239 -21.18 -35.24 2.75
CA HIS A 239 -21.74 -36.50 2.24
C HIS A 239 -21.88 -37.53 3.35
#